data_AF-A0A534YSQ9-F1
#
_entry.id   AF-A0A534YSQ9-F1
#
_cell.length_a   1.000
_cell.length_b   1.000
_cell.length_c   1.000
_cell.angle_alpha   90.00
_cell.angle_beta   90.00
_cell.angle_gamma   90.00
#
_symmetry.space_group_name_H-M   'P 1'
#
loop_
_entity.id
_entity.type
_entity.pdbx_description
1 polymer ?
#
loop_
_entity_poly.entity_id
_entity_poly.type
_entity_poly.pdbx_seq_one_letter_code
_entity_poly.pdbx_strand_id
1 'polypeptide(L)'
;MLAVLTDAIELVLRDGSALDARRAILRRRAAEWIGSSDCGWAFSFVNICEALGFEPERLRTRIAGASSNESVRTEADRGVGADVPSRRADAAAVDGERGDRRNETA
;
A
#
# COMPACT_ATOMS: atom_id res chain seq x y z
N MET A 1 7.11 -9.40 -17.28
CA MET A 1 7.52 -9.23 -15.86
C MET A 1 7.33 -7.81 -15.35
N LEU A 2 6.81 -6.89 -16.17
CA LEU A 2 6.55 -5.51 -15.78
C LEU A 2 5.66 -5.38 -14.54
N ALA A 3 4.62 -6.21 -14.42
CA ALA A 3 3.70 -6.18 -13.27
C ALA A 3 4.41 -6.35 -11.90
N VAL A 4 5.43 -7.23 -11.83
CA VAL A 4 6.21 -7.45 -10.59
C VAL A 4 7.06 -6.21 -10.28
N LEU A 5 7.68 -5.63 -11.31
CA LEU A 5 8.49 -4.43 -11.18
C LEU A 5 7.64 -3.24 -10.73
N THR A 6 6.47 -3.03 -11.36
CA THR A 6 5.57 -1.92 -11.02
C THR A 6 5.00 -2.06 -9.62
N ASP A 7 4.57 -3.26 -9.21
CA ASP A 7 4.05 -3.49 -7.85
C ASP A 7 5.11 -3.21 -6.78
N ALA A 8 6.34 -3.66 -6.98
CA ALA A 8 7.45 -3.39 -6.08
C ALA A 8 7.79 -1.89 -5.98
N ILE A 9 7.79 -1.19 -7.11
CA ILE A 9 8.02 0.26 -7.15
C ILE A 9 6.88 1.01 -6.45
N GLU A 10 5.62 0.66 -6.71
CA GLU A 10 4.47 1.27 -6.05
C GLU A 10 4.48 1.08 -4.54
N LEU A 11 4.89 -0.10 -4.05
CA LEU A 11 5.06 -0.37 -2.63
C LEU A 11 6.10 0.56 -1.99
N VAL A 12 7.21 0.82 -2.68
CA VAL A 12 8.31 1.67 -2.20
C VAL A 12 7.99 3.16 -2.29
N LEU A 13 7.32 3.60 -3.36
CA LEU A 13 7.04 5.01 -3.62
C LEU A 13 5.75 5.52 -2.95
N ARG A 14 4.79 4.66 -2.61
CA ARG A 14 3.54 5.12 -2.01
C ARG A 14 3.76 5.61 -0.59
N ASP A 15 3.50 6.90 -0.35
CA ASP A 15 3.59 7.51 0.96
C ASP A 15 2.41 7.18 1.90
N GLY A 16 2.76 7.10 3.18
CA GLY A 16 1.98 6.42 4.21
C GLY A 16 0.86 7.26 4.83
N SER A 17 -0.27 7.35 4.15
CA SER A 17 -1.56 7.48 4.85
C SER A 17 -1.90 6.11 5.45
N ALA A 18 -1.78 5.97 6.78
CA ALA A 18 -2.14 4.81 7.60
C ALA A 18 -1.71 3.43 7.03
N LEU A 19 -0.45 3.05 7.23
CA LEU A 19 0.05 1.75 6.77
C LEU A 19 -0.10 0.69 7.85
N ASP A 20 -0.92 -0.32 7.57
CA ASP A 20 -0.95 -1.56 8.34
C ASP A 20 0.44 -2.18 8.45
N ALA A 21 0.77 -2.81 9.58
CA ALA A 21 2.08 -3.42 9.84
C ALA A 21 2.52 -4.38 8.71
N ARG A 22 1.57 -5.11 8.12
CA ARG A 22 1.80 -5.97 6.95
C ARG A 22 2.36 -5.20 5.75
N ARG A 23 1.82 -4.02 5.47
CA ARG A 23 2.23 -3.21 4.32
C ARG A 23 3.61 -2.60 4.52
N ALA A 24 3.95 -2.22 5.75
CA ALA A 24 5.31 -1.78 6.10
C ALA A 24 6.36 -2.90 5.86
N ILE A 25 6.03 -4.14 6.22
CA ILE A 25 6.89 -5.30 5.97
C ILE A 25 7.07 -5.53 4.47
N LEU A 26 5.99 -5.49 3.69
CA LEU A 26 6.04 -5.67 2.24
C LEU A 26 6.88 -4.58 1.56
N ARG A 27 6.72 -3.32 1.97
CA ARG A 27 7.57 -2.23 1.48
C ARG A 27 9.05 -2.51 1.75
N ARG A 28 9.39 -2.90 2.98
CA ARG A 28 10.78 -3.18 3.36
C ARG A 28 11.37 -4.30 2.49
N ARG A 29 10.61 -5.38 2.27
CA ARG A 29 11.03 -6.49 1.40
C ARG A 29 11.19 -6.05 -0.05
N ALA A 30 10.30 -5.21 -0.57
CA ALA A 30 10.41 -4.67 -1.92
C ALA A 30 11.66 -3.78 -2.07
N ALA A 31 11.95 -2.93 -1.08
CA ALA A 31 13.16 -2.10 -1.07
C ALA A 31 14.44 -2.95 -1.03
N GLU A 32 14.46 -4.00 -0.22
CA GLU A 32 15.57 -4.97 -0.16
C GLU A 32 15.75 -5.70 -1.49
N TRP A 33 14.66 -6.13 -2.11
CA TRP A 33 14.69 -6.78 -3.43
C TRP A 33 15.23 -5.84 -4.53
N ILE A 34 14.81 -4.57 -4.57
CA ILE A 34 15.32 -3.56 -5.50
C ILE A 34 16.81 -3.28 -5.26
N GLY A 35 17.22 -3.24 -4.00
CA GLY A 35 18.62 -3.04 -3.61
C GLY A 35 19.53 -4.24 -3.86
N SER A 36 18.96 -5.43 -4.10
CA SER A 36 19.72 -6.65 -4.33
C SER A 36 20.39 -6.64 -5.71
N SER A 37 21.64 -7.12 -5.74
CA SER A 37 22.40 -7.39 -6.96
C SER A 37 22.38 -8.87 -7.35
N ASP A 38 21.50 -9.66 -6.74
CA ASP A 38 21.34 -11.08 -7.06
C ASP A 38 20.84 -11.25 -8.51
N CYS A 39 21.44 -12.21 -9.23
CA CYS A 39 21.07 -12.62 -10.59
C CYS A 39 20.82 -14.13 -10.70
N GLY A 40 20.83 -14.87 -9.57
CA GLY A 40 20.74 -16.32 -9.54
C GLY A 40 19.34 -16.89 -9.84
N TRP A 41 18.31 -16.06 -9.97
CA TRP A 41 16.92 -16.48 -10.18
C TRP A 41 16.16 -15.55 -11.13
N ALA A 42 15.17 -16.09 -11.85
CA ALA A 42 14.51 -15.40 -12.95
C ALA A 42 13.77 -14.11 -12.57
N PHE A 43 13.30 -13.98 -11.32
CA PHE A 43 12.63 -12.77 -10.82
C PHE A 43 13.54 -11.93 -9.92
N SER A 44 14.85 -12.05 -10.07
CA SER A 44 15.75 -11.07 -9.47
C SER A 44 15.52 -9.70 -10.12
N PHE A 45 15.77 -8.64 -9.36
CA PHE A 45 15.60 -7.27 -9.85
C PHE A 45 16.44 -7.00 -11.10
N VAL A 46 17.69 -7.45 -11.09
CA VAL A 46 18.62 -7.33 -12.23
C VAL A 46 18.06 -8.05 -13.46
N ASN A 47 17.67 -9.32 -13.32
CA ASN A 47 17.15 -10.12 -14.42
C ASN A 47 15.84 -9.55 -15.00
N ILE A 48 14.96 -9.02 -14.14
CA ILE A 48 13.74 -8.34 -14.59
C ILE A 48 14.06 -7.05 -15.34
N CYS A 49 15.01 -6.24 -14.85
CA CYS A 49 15.42 -5.01 -15.54
C CYS A 49 16.02 -5.33 -16.91
N GLU A 50 16.96 -6.28 -16.99
CA GLU A 50 17.58 -6.71 -18.23
C GLU A 50 16.55 -7.24 -19.23
N ALA A 51 15.63 -8.11 -18.80
CA ALA A 51 14.59 -8.67 -19.66
C ALA A 51 13.59 -7.60 -20.18
N LEU A 52 13.46 -6.47 -19.50
CA LEU A 52 12.63 -5.33 -19.90
C LEU A 52 13.43 -4.23 -20.62
N GLY A 53 14.76 -4.37 -20.74
CA GLY A 53 15.63 -3.37 -21.37
C GLY A 53 15.93 -2.15 -20.48
N PHE A 54 15.77 -2.27 -19.16
CA PHE A 54 16.13 -1.23 -18.19
C PHE A 54 17.53 -1.44 -17.63
N GLU A 55 18.21 -0.34 -17.34
CA GLU A 55 19.47 -0.35 -16.62
C GLU A 55 19.19 -0.32 -15.10
N PRO A 56 19.57 -1.37 -14.34
CA PRO A 56 19.16 -1.54 -12.95
C PRO A 56 19.61 -0.37 -12.05
N GLU A 57 20.84 0.09 -12.20
CA GLU A 57 21.47 1.12 -11.37
C GLU A 57 20.77 2.48 -11.52
N ARG A 58 20.47 2.88 -12.75
CA ARG A 58 19.71 4.09 -13.10
C ARG A 58 18.31 4.03 -12.51
N LEU A 59 17.66 2.87 -12.55
CA LEU A 59 16.34 2.70 -11.96
C LEU A 59 16.41 2.87 -10.43
N ARG A 60 17.41 2.28 -9.77
CA ARG A 60 17.66 2.46 -8.32
C ARG A 60 17.90 3.93 -7.97
N THR A 61 18.71 4.65 -8.74
CA THR A 61 18.96 6.08 -8.52
C THR A 61 17.66 6.90 -8.61
N ARG A 62 16.79 6.59 -9.58
CA ARG A 62 15.51 7.28 -9.76
C ARG A 62 14.55 7.01 -8.61
N ILE A 63 14.46 5.76 -8.16
CA ILE A 63 13.62 5.35 -7.03
C ILE A 63 14.09 6.03 -5.74
N ALA A 64 15.39 6.00 -5.44
CA ALA A 64 15.97 6.67 -4.26
C ALA A 64 15.77 8.20 -4.27
N GLY A 65 15.89 8.82 -5.45
CA GLY A 65 15.64 10.25 -5.62
C GLY A 65 14.17 10.63 -5.45
N ALA A 66 13.23 9.78 -5.86
CA ALA A 66 11.79 10.04 -5.71
C ALA A 66 11.35 10.05 -4.25
N SER A 67 11.81 9.09 -3.44
CA SER A 67 11.53 9.04 -1.99
C SER A 67 12.14 10.22 -1.20
N SER A 68 13.08 10.96 -1.80
CA SER A 68 13.72 12.13 -1.17
C SER A 68 13.04 13.46 -1.52
N ASN A 69 12.13 13.48 -2.50
CA ASN A 69 11.67 14.70 -3.17
C ASN A 69 10.17 15.01 -2.97
N GLU A 70 9.44 14.21 -2.18
CA GLU A 70 7.99 14.41 -1.94
C GLU A 70 7.66 15.63 -1.06
N SER A 71 8.65 16.30 -0.45
CA SER A 71 8.37 17.54 0.31
C SER A 71 8.11 18.78 -0.55
N VAL A 72 8.30 18.74 -1.88
CA VAL A 72 8.30 19.97 -2.71
C VAL A 72 7.43 19.89 -3.98
N ARG A 73 6.72 18.79 -4.29
CA ARG A 73 6.00 18.70 -5.57
C ARG A 73 4.60 18.09 -5.56
N THR A 74 3.73 18.47 -4.61
CA THR A 74 2.28 18.23 -4.79
C THR A 74 1.42 19.35 -4.23
N GLU A 75 1.59 20.56 -4.76
CA GLU A 75 0.66 21.70 -4.58
C GLU A 75 0.11 22.18 -5.95
N ALA A 76 0.13 21.32 -6.97
CA ALA A 76 -0.40 21.63 -8.31
C ALA A 76 -1.47 20.65 -8.82
N ASP A 77 -1.74 19.56 -8.11
CA ASP A 77 -2.84 18.63 -8.42
C ASP A 77 -3.92 18.71 -7.34
N ARG A 78 -4.48 19.91 -7.16
CA ARG A 78 -5.78 20.05 -6.50
C ARG A 78 -6.86 19.82 -7.53
N GLY A 79 -7.37 18.60 -7.58
CA GLY A 79 -8.69 18.31 -8.13
C GLY A 79 -8.77 17.00 -8.90
N VAL A 80 -9.21 15.94 -8.23
CA VAL A 80 -10.46 15.20 -8.55
C VAL A 80 -10.54 13.95 -7.66
N GLY A 81 -11.53 13.99 -6.75
CA GLY A 81 -12.38 12.88 -6.31
C GLY A 81 -11.78 11.55 -5.85
N ALA A 82 -11.85 11.29 -4.55
CA ALA A 82 -12.72 10.25 -4.00
C ALA A 82 -12.66 10.26 -2.46
N ASP A 83 -13.55 11.05 -1.88
CA ASP A 83 -13.95 10.92 -0.48
C ASP A 83 -14.64 9.55 -0.33
N VAL A 84 -13.99 8.63 0.39
CA VAL A 84 -14.66 7.42 0.90
C VAL A 84 -14.61 7.50 2.42
N PRO A 85 -15.73 7.85 3.08
CA PRO A 85 -15.81 7.78 4.53
C PRO A 85 -15.96 6.30 4.91
N SER A 86 -14.85 5.68 5.33
CA SER A 86 -14.90 4.41 6.05
C SER A 86 -15.53 4.66 7.42
N ARG A 87 -16.84 4.45 7.44
CA ARG A 87 -17.69 4.49 8.64
C ARG A 87 -17.05 3.65 9.74
N ARG A 88 -16.88 4.28 10.90
CA ARG A 88 -16.81 3.59 12.19
C ARG A 88 -18.04 2.68 12.25
N ALA A 89 -17.81 1.37 12.19
CA ALA A 89 -18.80 0.42 12.66
C ALA A 89 -18.67 0.42 14.18
N ASP A 90 -19.45 1.29 14.80
CA ASP A 90 -19.68 1.32 16.23
C ASP A 90 -20.14 -0.07 16.68
N ALA A 91 -19.46 -0.57 17.71
CA ALA A 91 -19.79 -1.81 18.38
C ALA A 91 -21.22 -1.73 18.92
N ALA A 92 -22.05 -2.67 18.47
CA ALA A 92 -23.43 -2.83 18.91
C ALA A 92 -23.48 -3.08 20.43
N ALA A 93 -24.06 -2.11 21.14
CA ALA A 93 -24.63 -2.32 22.46
C ALA A 93 -25.85 -3.25 22.32
N VAL A 94 -25.79 -4.41 22.98
CA VAL A 94 -26.96 -5.28 23.18
C VAL A 94 -27.46 -5.01 24.59
N ASP A 95 -28.49 -4.20 24.70
CA ASP A 95 -29.36 -4.15 25.88
C ASP A 95 -30.80 -4.33 25.41
N GLY A 96 -31.26 -5.58 25.50
CA GLY A 96 -32.63 -5.99 25.22
C GLY A 96 -33.43 -6.06 26.50
N GLU A 97 -33.95 -4.92 26.96
CA GLU A 97 -35.08 -4.88 27.91
C GLU A 97 -36.33 -4.33 27.21
N ARG A 98 -37.31 -5.20 26.95
CA ARG A 98 -38.71 -4.78 26.82
C ARG A 98 -39.64 -5.93 27.17
N GLY A 99 -40.20 -5.85 28.36
CA GLY A 99 -41.19 -6.76 28.88
C GLY A 99 -42.48 -6.80 28.07
N ASP A 100 -43.07 -7.99 28.03
CA ASP A 100 -44.44 -8.20 27.65
C ASP A 100 -45.26 -8.41 28.93
N ARG A 101 -46.25 -7.55 29.12
CA ARG A 101 -47.13 -7.52 30.29
C ARG A 101 -48.57 -7.61 29.76
N ARG A 102 -49.25 -8.69 30.15
CA ARG A 102 -50.72 -8.93 30.18
C ARG A 102 -51.40 -9.45 28.91
N ASN A 103 -52.03 -10.62 29.01
CA ASN A 103 -53.42 -10.82 29.47
C ASN A 103 -53.56 -12.28 29.98
N GLU A 104 -54.15 -12.62 31.12
CA GLU A 104 -55.52 -12.53 31.67
C GLU A 104 -56.41 -13.78 31.40
N THR A 105 -56.87 -14.38 32.51
CA THR A 105 -58.16 -15.07 32.75
C THR A 105 -58.51 -16.38 32.02
N ALA A 106 -58.53 -17.49 32.78
CA ALA A 106 -59.74 -18.24 33.18
C ALA A 106 -59.39 -19.33 34.20
#